data_AF-A0AAD7RMP9-F1
#
_entry.id   AF-A0AAD7RMP9-F1
#
_cell.length_a   1.000
_cell.length_b   1.000
_cell.length_c   1.000
_cell.angle_alpha   90.00
_cell.angle_beta   90.00
_cell.angle_gamma   90.00
#
_symmetry.space_group_name_H-M   'P 1'
#
loop_
_entity.id
_entity.type
_entity.pdbx_description
1 polymer ?
#
loop_
_entity_poly.entity_id
_entity_poly.type
_entity_poly.pdbx_seq_one_letter_code
_entity_poly.pdbx_strand_id
1 'polypeptide(L)'
;MKLSVAATIIAFILIFSYIRGWSEGAHSVLGCLVMILAFIQPLAAVFRCGPDHSWRFIFNWAHTLNAIAIKGLAVAAIFTGLSLIDHTRDSWILKVMGGFVGWEALLYALQDLYFRWSHKDAEEGVQQLMKMEVILLSLFFLGNMAFLVAILTGIGMA
;
A
#
# COMPACT_ATOMS: atom_id res chain seq x y z
N MET A 1 1.35 9.42 7.26
CA MET A 1 0.14 8.72 7.76
C MET A 1 -1.05 9.64 8.02
N LYS A 2 -0.92 10.80 8.68
CA LYS A 2 -2.08 11.66 9.00
C LYS A 2 -2.88 12.11 7.75
N LEU A 3 -2.19 12.57 6.70
CA LEU A 3 -2.82 13.00 5.45
C LEU A 3 -3.55 11.85 4.74
N SER A 4 -2.89 10.70 4.58
CA SER A 4 -3.49 9.54 3.92
C SER A 4 -4.72 9.04 4.68
N VAL A 5 -4.67 8.99 6.00
CA VAL A 5 -5.83 8.60 6.84
C VAL A 5 -6.99 9.58 6.65
N ALA A 6 -6.74 10.89 6.70
CA ALA A 6 -7.77 11.90 6.48
C ALA A 6 -8.38 11.78 5.08
N ALA A 7 -7.56 11.63 4.04
CA ALA A 7 -8.01 11.46 2.67
C ALA A 7 -8.87 10.20 2.48
N THR A 8 -8.48 9.06 3.06
CA THR A 8 -9.26 7.82 2.97
C THR A 8 -10.60 7.93 3.70
N ILE A 9 -10.64 8.56 4.89
CA ILE A 9 -11.90 8.78 5.62
C ILE A 9 -12.83 9.68 4.80
N ILE A 10 -12.31 10.79 4.26
CA ILE A 10 -13.10 11.72 3.43
C ILE A 10 -13.62 10.99 2.19
N ALA A 11 -12.76 10.28 1.45
CA ALA A 11 -13.16 9.53 0.26
C ALA A 11 -14.24 8.48 0.55
N PHE A 12 -14.12 7.75 1.67
CA PHE A 12 -15.11 6.78 2.10
C PHE A 12 -16.46 7.44 2.44
N ILE A 13 -16.45 8.58 3.15
CA ILE A 13 -17.70 9.33 3.43
C ILE A 13 -18.33 9.85 2.13
N LEU A 14 -17.53 10.41 1.23
CA LEU A 14 -18.01 10.99 -0.04
C LEU A 14 -18.72 9.95 -0.90
N ILE A 15 -18.18 8.74 -1.05
CA ILE A 15 -18.80 7.72 -1.91
C ILE A 15 -20.15 7.24 -1.36
N PHE A 16 -20.27 7.04 -0.04
CA PHE A 16 -21.56 6.67 0.58
C PHE A 16 -22.56 7.83 0.55
N SER A 17 -22.11 9.08 0.71
CA SER A 17 -22.96 10.26 0.59
C SER A 17 -23.49 10.46 -0.84
N TYR A 18 -22.66 10.16 -1.84
CA TYR A 18 -23.02 10.23 -3.25
C TYR A 18 -24.03 9.15 -3.65
N ILE A 19 -23.75 7.88 -3.34
CA ILE A 19 -24.61 6.75 -3.72
C ILE A 19 -25.89 6.72 -2.89
N ARG A 20 -25.86 7.22 -1.64
CA ARG A 20 -26.98 7.17 -0.67
C ARG A 20 -27.53 5.76 -0.45
N GLY A 21 -26.67 4.75 -0.57
CA GLY A 21 -27.03 3.35 -0.52
C GLY A 21 -25.82 2.44 -0.65
N TRP A 22 -26.07 1.18 -0.98
CA TRP A 22 -25.04 0.18 -1.22
C TRP A 22 -24.78 0.00 -2.71
N SER A 23 -23.52 -0.14 -3.10
CA SER A 23 -23.13 -0.50 -4.46
C SER A 23 -22.76 -1.98 -4.50
N GLU A 24 -23.46 -2.75 -5.33
CA GLU A 24 -23.17 -4.17 -5.53
C GLU A 24 -21.79 -4.40 -6.14
N GLY A 25 -21.12 -5.47 -5.73
CA GLY A 25 -19.83 -5.90 -6.27
C GLY A 25 -18.71 -6.02 -5.24
N ALA A 26 -17.60 -6.63 -5.67
CA ALA A 26 -16.47 -6.95 -4.79
C ALA A 26 -15.80 -5.70 -4.19
N HIS A 27 -15.72 -4.60 -4.95
CA HIS A 27 -15.06 -3.37 -4.50
C HIS A 27 -15.65 -2.83 -3.20
N SER A 28 -16.98 -2.67 -3.13
CA SER A 28 -17.67 -2.11 -1.97
C SER A 28 -17.48 -2.98 -0.72
N VAL A 29 -17.54 -4.31 -0.88
CA VAL A 29 -17.28 -5.26 0.22
C VAL A 29 -15.83 -5.17 0.70
N LEU A 30 -14.87 -5.24 -0.23
CA LEU A 30 -13.44 -5.20 0.09
C LEU A 30 -13.05 -3.86 0.74
N GLY A 31 -13.56 -2.74 0.23
CA GLY A 31 -13.33 -1.41 0.79
C GLY A 31 -13.84 -1.27 2.22
N CYS A 32 -15.05 -1.76 2.51
CA CYS A 32 -15.61 -1.80 3.86
C CYS A 32 -14.80 -2.68 4.81
N LEU A 33 -14.38 -3.88 4.36
CA LEU A 33 -13.54 -4.78 5.15
C LEU A 33 -12.19 -4.13 5.49
N VAL A 34 -11.54 -3.51 4.50
CA VAL A 34 -10.29 -2.76 4.70
C VAL A 34 -10.49 -1.65 5.73
N MET A 35 -11.57 -0.88 5.64
CA MET A 35 -11.85 0.21 6.58
C MET A 35 -12.03 -0.31 8.01
N ILE A 36 -12.84 -1.35 8.21
CA ILE A 36 -13.09 -1.95 9.53
C ILE A 36 -11.78 -2.47 10.14
N LEU A 37 -11.03 -3.27 9.39
CA LEU A 37 -9.76 -3.84 9.86
C LEU A 37 -8.72 -2.75 10.16
N ALA A 38 -8.68 -1.69 9.34
CA ALA A 38 -7.80 -0.54 9.55
C ALA A 38 -8.16 0.27 10.80
N PHE A 39 -9.43 0.35 11.18
CA PHE A 39 -9.84 0.95 12.46
C PHE A 39 -9.53 0.07 13.67
N ILE A 40 -9.61 -1.26 13.52
CA ILE A 40 -9.24 -2.20 14.59
C ILE A 40 -7.75 -2.10 14.94
N GLN A 41 -6.87 -1.82 13.97
CA GLN A 41 -5.42 -1.67 14.20
C GLN A 41 -5.06 -0.69 15.34
N PRO A 42 -5.40 0.60 15.27
CA PRO A 42 -5.09 1.57 16.32
C PRO A 42 -5.87 1.28 17.60
N LEU A 43 -7.13 0.80 17.50
CA LEU A 43 -7.92 0.45 18.68
C LEU A 43 -7.24 -0.65 19.50
N ALA A 44 -6.82 -1.74 18.84
CA ALA A 44 -6.07 -2.81 19.46
C ALA A 44 -4.72 -2.31 20.02
N ALA A 45 -4.05 -1.39 19.32
CA ALA A 45 -2.78 -0.82 19.76
C ALA A 45 -2.90 0.04 21.04
N VAL A 46 -4.06 0.66 21.31
CA VAL A 46 -4.34 1.35 22.58
C VAL A 46 -4.37 0.36 23.74
N PHE A 47 -4.93 -0.84 23.51
CA PHE A 47 -5.00 -1.91 24.51
C PHE A 47 -3.78 -2.83 24.55
N ARG A 48 -2.66 -2.42 23.91
CA ARG A 48 -1.46 -3.25 23.85
C ARG A 48 -0.89 -3.51 25.26
N CYS A 49 -0.40 -4.72 25.48
CA CYS A 49 0.29 -5.06 26.72
C CYS A 49 1.63 -4.31 26.86
N GLY A 50 2.12 -4.20 28.10
CA GLY A 50 3.44 -3.63 28.41
C GLY A 50 4.59 -4.39 27.74
N PRO A 51 5.78 -3.78 27.66
CA PRO A 51 6.83 -4.26 26.80
C PRO A 51 7.40 -5.64 27.14
N ASP A 52 7.42 -6.01 28.43
CA ASP A 52 7.94 -7.27 28.94
C ASP A 52 6.84 -8.29 29.26
N HIS A 53 5.61 -8.03 28.81
CA HIS A 53 4.47 -8.87 29.10
C HIS A 53 4.49 -10.15 28.25
N SER A 54 4.22 -11.31 28.86
CA SER A 54 4.27 -12.62 28.20
C SER A 54 3.33 -12.75 26.99
N TRP A 55 2.21 -12.02 26.98
CA TRP A 55 1.25 -12.02 25.87
C TRP A 55 1.59 -11.06 24.73
N ARG A 56 2.69 -10.29 24.84
CA ARG A 56 3.06 -9.28 23.83
C ARG A 56 3.36 -9.90 22.47
N PHE A 57 3.88 -11.13 22.43
CA PHE A 57 4.14 -11.80 21.16
C PHE A 57 2.83 -12.06 20.39
N ILE A 58 1.75 -12.45 21.08
CA ILE A 58 0.44 -12.70 20.46
C ILE A 58 -0.10 -11.40 19.86
N PHE A 59 -0.02 -10.31 20.61
CA PHE A 59 -0.40 -8.99 20.09
C PHE A 59 0.42 -8.63 18.84
N ASN A 60 1.74 -8.78 18.87
CA ASN A 60 2.59 -8.43 17.73
C ASN A 60 2.26 -9.26 16.49
N TRP A 61 2.04 -10.57 16.65
CA TRP A 61 1.62 -11.45 15.57
C TRP A 61 0.26 -11.06 15.02
N ALA A 62 -0.75 -10.86 15.88
CA ALA A 62 -2.08 -10.46 15.48
C ALA A 62 -2.08 -9.10 14.75
N HIS A 63 -1.36 -8.11 15.28
CA HIS A 63 -1.21 -6.79 14.69
C HIS A 63 -0.55 -6.84 13.30
N THR A 64 0.52 -7.64 13.18
CA THR A 64 1.24 -7.84 11.91
C THR A 64 0.40 -8.58 10.88
N LEU A 65 -0.26 -9.67 11.27
CA LEU A 65 -1.14 -10.43 10.38
C LEU A 65 -2.32 -9.58 9.89
N ASN A 66 -2.94 -8.80 10.77
CA ASN A 66 -3.98 -7.86 10.40
C ASN A 66 -3.44 -6.81 9.39
N ALA A 67 -2.20 -6.33 9.56
CA ALA A 67 -1.61 -5.34 8.65
C ALA A 67 -1.36 -5.93 7.26
N ILE A 68 -0.87 -7.17 7.19
CA ILE A 68 -0.67 -7.90 5.93
C ILE A 68 -2.01 -8.14 5.23
N ALA A 69 -3.04 -8.56 5.97
CA ALA A 69 -4.37 -8.77 5.44
C ALA A 69 -4.97 -7.47 4.87
N ILE A 70 -4.90 -6.36 5.61
CA ILE A 70 -5.34 -5.03 5.15
C ILE A 70 -4.62 -4.65 3.85
N LYS A 71 -3.30 -4.83 3.77
CA LYS A 71 -2.53 -4.50 2.57
C LYS A 71 -3.01 -5.31 1.35
N GLY A 72 -3.17 -6.62 1.50
CA GLY A 72 -3.66 -7.49 0.43
C GLY A 72 -5.08 -7.15 -0.03
N LEU A 73 -5.99 -6.97 0.92
CA LEU A 73 -7.38 -6.59 0.63
C LEU A 73 -7.48 -5.20 0.00
N ALA A 74 -6.63 -4.25 0.41
CA ALA A 74 -6.59 -2.92 -0.19
C ALA A 74 -6.14 -2.96 -1.65
N VAL A 75 -5.13 -3.77 -1.98
CA VAL A 75 -4.73 -4.00 -3.38
C VAL A 75 -5.90 -4.57 -4.17
N ALA A 76 -6.57 -5.61 -3.67
CA ALA A 76 -7.74 -6.18 -4.34
C ALA A 76 -8.89 -5.17 -4.50
N ALA A 77 -9.15 -4.34 -3.48
CA ALA A 77 -10.15 -3.27 -3.54
C ALA A 77 -9.79 -2.25 -4.62
N ILE A 78 -8.52 -1.87 -4.76
CA ILE A 78 -8.07 -0.95 -5.82
C ILE A 78 -8.31 -1.56 -7.20
N PHE A 79 -7.87 -2.81 -7.46
CA PHE A 79 -8.07 -3.44 -8.77
C PHE A 79 -9.55 -3.58 -9.12
N THR A 80 -10.37 -4.03 -8.18
CA THR A 80 -11.82 -4.15 -8.41
C THR A 80 -12.47 -2.77 -8.62
N GLY A 81 -12.06 -1.73 -7.88
CA GLY A 81 -12.55 -0.37 -8.07
C GLY A 81 -12.15 0.22 -9.43
N LEU A 82 -10.88 0.03 -9.83
CA LEU A 82 -10.39 0.48 -11.14
C LEU A 82 -11.08 -0.25 -12.29
N SER A 83 -11.42 -1.53 -12.12
CA SER A 83 -12.14 -2.30 -13.14
C SER A 83 -13.56 -1.79 -13.40
N LEU A 84 -14.16 -1.05 -12.46
CA LEU A 84 -15.47 -0.44 -12.63
C LEU A 84 -15.41 0.85 -13.47
N ILE A 85 -14.27 1.56 -13.45
CA ILE A 85 -14.09 2.83 -14.18
C ILE A 85 -13.34 2.65 -15.50
N ASP A 86 -12.60 1.57 -15.67
CA ASP A 86 -11.80 1.35 -16.89
C ASP A 86 -12.69 0.87 -18.04
N HIS A 87 -13.15 1.83 -18.85
CA HIS A 87 -13.91 1.56 -20.08
C HIS A 87 -13.01 1.44 -21.32
N THR A 88 -11.68 1.48 -21.15
CA THR A 88 -10.75 1.34 -22.27
C THR A 88 -10.72 -0.10 -22.76
N ARG A 89 -10.67 -0.29 -24.09
CA ARG A 89 -10.65 -1.62 -24.71
C ARG A 89 -9.47 -2.49 -24.25
N ASP A 90 -8.36 -1.85 -23.89
CA ASP A 90 -7.12 -2.52 -23.51
C ASP A 90 -6.91 -2.64 -22.00
N SER A 91 -7.88 -2.21 -21.17
CA SER A 91 -7.74 -2.18 -19.70
C SER A 91 -6.46 -1.48 -19.24
N TRP A 92 -6.19 -0.30 -19.81
CA TRP A 92 -4.96 0.45 -19.62
C TRP A 92 -4.68 0.72 -18.13
N ILE A 93 -5.70 1.18 -17.39
CA ILE A 93 -5.53 1.58 -15.98
C ILE A 93 -5.16 0.37 -15.13
N LEU A 94 -5.79 -0.77 -15.38
CA LEU A 94 -5.48 -2.02 -14.67
C LEU A 94 -4.06 -2.52 -14.97
N LYS A 95 -3.60 -2.43 -16.22
CA LYS A 95 -2.22 -2.81 -16.61
C LYS A 95 -1.19 -1.91 -15.94
N VAL A 96 -1.42 -0.59 -15.93
CA VAL A 96 -0.52 0.37 -15.28
C VAL A 96 -0.49 0.15 -13.76
N MET A 97 -1.65 -0.08 -13.12
CA MET A 97 -1.71 -0.41 -11.69
C MET A 97 -1.00 -1.73 -11.38
N GLY A 98 -1.14 -2.76 -12.23
CA GLY A 98 -0.36 -4.00 -12.15
C GLY A 98 1.14 -3.76 -12.22
N GLY A 99 1.58 -2.93 -13.17
CA GLY A 99 2.96 -2.49 -13.29
C GLY A 99 3.46 -1.76 -12.03
N PHE A 100 2.63 -0.89 -11.44
CA PHE A 100 2.96 -0.16 -10.22
C PHE A 100 3.17 -1.10 -9.04
N VAL A 101 2.28 -2.07 -8.84
CA VAL A 101 2.43 -3.09 -7.79
C VAL A 101 3.69 -3.93 -8.01
N GLY A 102 3.98 -4.31 -9.26
CA GLY A 102 5.21 -5.02 -9.62
C GLY A 102 6.47 -4.19 -9.37
N TRP A 103 6.43 -2.90 -9.69
CA TRP A 103 7.53 -1.94 -9.46
C TRP A 103 7.83 -1.77 -7.96
N GLU A 104 6.81 -1.59 -7.14
CA GLU A 104 6.95 -1.52 -5.68
C GLU A 104 7.57 -2.82 -5.12
N ALA A 105 7.11 -3.98 -5.60
CA ALA A 105 7.68 -5.27 -5.20
C ALA A 105 9.15 -5.42 -5.62
N LEU A 106 9.50 -4.98 -6.84
CA LEU A 106 10.87 -5.00 -7.35
C LEU A 106 11.79 -4.11 -6.48
N LEU A 107 11.39 -2.88 -6.18
CA LEU A 107 12.19 -1.99 -5.34
C LEU A 107 12.38 -2.54 -3.93
N TYR A 108 11.33 -3.13 -3.35
CA TYR A 108 11.43 -3.78 -2.06
C TYR A 108 12.43 -4.94 -2.07
N ALA A 109 12.40 -5.77 -3.13
CA ALA A 109 13.35 -6.87 -3.30
C ALA A 109 14.79 -6.36 -3.50
N LEU A 110 14.98 -5.31 -4.29
CA LEU A 110 16.30 -4.69 -4.49
C LEU A 110 16.87 -4.12 -3.19
N GLN A 111 16.04 -3.45 -2.38
CA GLN A 111 16.44 -2.95 -1.06
C GLN A 111 16.81 -4.08 -0.09
N ASP A 112 16.02 -5.17 -0.04
CA ASP A 112 16.32 -6.33 0.82
C ASP A 112 17.62 -7.03 0.39
N LEU A 113 17.81 -7.24 -0.91
CA LEU A 113 19.05 -7.82 -1.47
C LEU A 113 20.25 -6.94 -1.14
N TYR A 114 20.10 -5.62 -1.32
CA TYR A 114 21.13 -4.65 -1.02
C TYR A 114 21.49 -4.62 0.46
N PHE A 115 20.49 -4.61 1.35
CA PHE A 115 20.72 -4.64 2.80
C PHE A 115 21.46 -5.92 3.23
N ARG A 116 21.07 -7.08 2.68
CA ARG A 116 21.74 -8.37 2.95
C ARG A 116 23.17 -8.41 2.43
N TRP A 117 23.42 -7.84 1.25
CA TRP A 117 24.76 -7.74 0.68
C TRP A 117 25.61 -6.82 1.54
N SER A 118 25.12 -5.61 1.83
CA SER A 118 25.82 -4.61 2.62
C SER A 118 26.25 -5.13 4.00
N HIS A 119 25.48 -6.03 4.60
CA HIS A 119 25.82 -6.59 5.91
C HIS A 119 27.02 -7.58 5.89
N LYS A 120 27.41 -8.07 4.71
CA LYS A 120 28.56 -8.99 4.52
C LYS A 120 29.88 -8.25 4.30
N ASP A 121 29.87 -7.02 3.79
CA ASP A 121 31.06 -6.30 3.31
C ASP A 121 31.42 -5.11 4.21
N ALA A 122 31.67 -5.35 5.51
CA ALA A 122 31.62 -4.33 6.55
C ALA A 122 32.87 -3.43 6.74
N GLU A 123 33.93 -3.47 5.92
CA GLU A 123 35.17 -2.70 6.22
C GLU A 123 35.57 -1.56 5.25
N GLU A 124 35.02 -1.44 4.03
CA GLU A 124 35.38 -0.31 3.11
C GLU A 124 34.18 0.48 2.53
N GLY A 125 32.94 0.09 2.86
CA GLY A 125 31.78 0.38 2.01
C GLY A 125 30.92 1.62 2.29
N VAL A 126 31.10 2.40 3.37
CA VAL A 126 30.11 3.40 3.82
C VAL A 126 29.75 4.45 2.76
N GLN A 127 30.74 4.96 2.01
CA GLN A 127 30.47 5.96 0.96
C GLN A 127 29.77 5.34 -0.28
N GLN A 128 30.13 4.10 -0.63
CA GLN A 128 29.47 3.36 -1.70
C GLN A 128 28.04 2.96 -1.32
N LEU A 129 27.83 2.70 -0.03
CA LEU A 129 26.54 2.35 0.54
C LEU A 129 25.58 3.55 0.48
N MET A 130 26.04 4.73 0.93
CA MET A 130 25.28 5.97 0.83
C MET A 130 24.92 6.31 -0.63
N LYS A 131 25.85 6.08 -1.58
CA LYS A 131 25.60 6.33 -3.01
C LYS A 131 24.52 5.41 -3.57
N MET A 132 24.53 4.13 -3.22
CA MET A 132 23.51 3.17 -3.67
C MET A 132 22.13 3.44 -3.05
N GLU A 133 22.06 3.80 -1.76
CA GLU A 133 20.81 4.20 -1.13
C GLU A 133 20.18 5.42 -1.82
N VAL A 134 20.99 6.43 -2.15
CA VAL A 134 20.53 7.61 -2.89
C VAL A 134 20.03 7.23 -4.28
N ILE A 135 20.70 6.31 -4.98
CA ILE A 135 20.25 5.82 -6.29
C ILE A 135 18.91 5.09 -6.16
N LEU A 136 18.76 4.17 -5.21
CA LEU A 136 17.52 3.43 -4.97
C LEU A 136 16.37 4.36 -4.59
N LEU A 137 16.63 5.37 -3.75
CA LEU A 137 15.66 6.38 -3.37
C LEU A 137 15.23 7.24 -4.57
N SER A 138 16.20 7.64 -5.40
CA SER A 138 15.93 8.41 -6.61
C SER A 138 15.09 7.62 -7.61
N LEU A 139 15.41 6.33 -7.82
CA LEU A 139 14.60 5.42 -8.62
C LEU A 139 13.19 5.27 -8.04
N PHE A 140 13.07 5.10 -6.72
CA PHE A 140 11.78 5.01 -6.04
C PHE A 140 10.88 6.21 -6.34
N PHE A 141 11.37 7.43 -6.16
CA PHE A 141 10.57 8.64 -6.43
C PHE A 141 10.25 8.80 -7.92
N LEU A 142 11.22 8.56 -8.81
CA LEU A 142 11.03 8.71 -10.25
C LEU A 142 9.98 7.72 -10.77
N GLY A 143 10.09 6.45 -10.38
CA GLY A 143 9.14 5.41 -10.75
C GLY A 143 7.73 5.69 -10.21
N ASN A 144 7.62 6.05 -8.93
CA ASN A 144 6.34 6.44 -8.32
C ASN A 144 5.67 7.60 -9.06
N MET A 145 6.45 8.62 -9.46
CA MET A 145 5.91 9.75 -10.20
C MET A 145 5.46 9.37 -11.62
N ALA A 146 6.24 8.53 -12.32
CA ALA A 146 5.88 8.04 -13.64
C ALA A 146 4.56 7.22 -13.61
N PHE A 147 4.44 6.29 -12.67
CA PHE A 147 3.19 5.51 -12.50
C PHE A 147 2.01 6.39 -12.09
N LEU A 148 2.22 7.35 -11.20
CA LEU A 148 1.17 8.31 -10.82
C LEU A 148 0.63 9.07 -12.03
N VAL A 149 1.51 9.63 -12.85
CA VAL A 149 1.12 10.36 -14.08
C VAL A 149 0.41 9.44 -15.08
N ALA A 150 0.88 8.21 -15.24
CA ALA A 150 0.27 7.24 -16.14
C ALA A 150 -1.15 6.82 -15.69
N ILE A 151 -1.36 6.64 -14.38
CA ILE A 151 -2.68 6.33 -13.80
C ILE A 151 -3.61 7.55 -13.95
N LEU A 152 -3.15 8.76 -13.63
CA LEU A 152 -3.96 9.97 -13.76
C LEU A 152 -4.36 10.24 -15.22
N THR A 153 -3.44 10.05 -16.16
CA THR A 153 -3.74 10.11 -17.60
C THR A 153 -4.78 9.07 -17.98
N GLY A 154 -4.61 7.84 -17.50
CA GLY A 154 -5.57 6.76 -17.74
C GLY A 154 -6.98 7.09 -17.23
N ILE A 155 -7.09 7.61 -16.00
CA ILE A 155 -8.37 8.04 -15.41
C ILE A 155 -8.98 9.19 -16.23
N GLY A 156 -8.18 10.13 -16.73
CA GLY A 156 -8.69 11.23 -17.57
C GLY A 156 -9.15 10.80 -18.97
N MET A 157 -8.79 9.59 -19.41
CA MET A 157 -9.20 9.01 -20.70
C MET A 157 -10.38 8.02 -20.57
N ALA A 158 -10.72 7.60 -19.35
CA ALA A 158 -11.80 6.68 -19.04
C ALA A 158 -13.16 7.40 -18.93
#